data_AF-A0A088QGS6-F1
#
_entry.id   AF-A0A088QGS6-F1
#
_cell.length_a   1.000
_cell.length_b   1.000
_cell.length_c   1.000
_cell.angle_alpha   90.00
_cell.angle_beta   90.00
_cell.angle_gamma   90.00
#
_symmetry.space_group_name_H-M   'P 1'
#
loop_
_entity.id
_entity.type
_entity.pdbx_description
1 polymer ?
#
loop_
_entity_poly.entity_id
_entity_poly.type
_entity_poly.pdbx_seq_one_letter_code
_entity_poly.pdbx_strand_id
1 'polypeptide(L)'
;MEILRVFNNNVVLAKDAAGEKIITGRGIGFKARPGQSVDSSKVVRIFVPAEGRDPDHIATMLTEIPLAHITLVTDAVTAAGLPESMTKNASLLVALADHIGFAIMRAANGQRADYPLLAEVSQLYSEEYAQAQAILSHINRALNDRRIAPLPRSESVAITLHLVNAGFSTGDLSFTYTMTGVLQQLLTIIESDFDITLEPETVNVGRFITHLRYLFVRIAKHEQLKDHSSAIGQAIRDSSPEAYRCAQRISAVIELRLGSGLTEDEISYLTLHIARIVQAAAVSPTASGVSRSMRDVDAKQAPAGGAPAVGCTGPVPESENSTHSTRKDSTMITRTATIGSSVGLHARPASLFTQAAAEYDYDIVISLDDEEADAASILEVMTLGAKHGDEVTLSCEDDSAAAALDELAAMLERDLDAE
;
A
#
# COMPACT_ATOMS: atom_id res chain seq x y z
N MET A 1 -22.86 32.48 19.98
CA MET A 1 -21.85 31.45 20.30
C MET A 1 -20.93 32.05 21.33
N GLU A 2 -20.73 31.38 22.46
CA GLU A 2 -19.87 31.83 23.57
C GLU A 2 -18.54 31.07 23.51
N ILE A 3 -17.42 31.78 23.67
CA ILE A 3 -16.07 31.19 23.64
C ILE A 3 -15.87 30.40 24.93
N LEU A 4 -15.57 29.10 24.80
CA LEU A 4 -15.16 28.24 25.91
C LEU A 4 -13.65 28.30 26.12
N ARG A 5 -12.88 28.24 25.02
CA ARG A 5 -11.41 28.21 25.07
C ARG A 5 -10.81 28.88 23.83
N VAL A 6 -9.67 29.54 24.03
CA VAL A 6 -8.87 30.12 22.96
C VAL A 6 -7.61 29.27 22.80
N PHE A 7 -7.38 28.73 21.60
CA PHE A 7 -6.23 27.89 21.33
C PHE A 7 -5.08 28.70 20.73
N ASN A 8 -5.37 29.51 19.72
CA ASN A 8 -4.44 30.48 19.17
C ASN A 8 -5.19 31.69 18.58
N ASN A 9 -4.48 32.57 17.87
CA ASN A 9 -5.09 33.75 17.26
C ASN A 9 -6.20 33.42 16.23
N ASN A 10 -6.21 32.21 15.67
CA ASN A 10 -7.07 31.83 14.57
C ASN A 10 -8.06 30.69 14.88
N VAL A 11 -7.97 30.06 16.05
CA VAL A 11 -8.78 28.90 16.46
C VAL A 11 -9.32 29.10 17.87
N VAL A 12 -10.64 28.97 18.02
CA VAL A 12 -11.34 29.00 19.31
C VAL A 12 -12.34 27.86 19.39
N LEU A 13 -12.54 27.31 20.59
CA LEU A 13 -13.68 26.44 20.89
C LEU A 13 -14.79 27.31 21.48
N ALA A 14 -15.99 27.19 20.93
CA ALA A 14 -17.16 27.92 21.36
C ALA A 14 -18.35 26.98 21.52
N LYS A 15 -19.38 27.43 22.23
CA LYS A 15 -20.63 26.70 22.45
C LYS A 15 -21.83 27.53 22.03
N ASP A 16 -22.82 26.87 21.45
CA ASP A 16 -24.16 27.41 21.30
C ASP A 16 -25.23 26.39 21.69
N ALA A 17 -26.50 26.68 21.38
CA ALA A 17 -27.63 25.82 21.71
C ALA A 17 -27.54 24.42 21.09
N ALA A 18 -26.78 24.25 20.01
CA ALA A 18 -26.61 22.96 19.33
C ALA A 18 -25.38 22.17 19.82
N GLY A 19 -24.58 22.73 20.72
CA GLY A 19 -23.40 22.07 21.30
C GLY A 19 -22.09 22.83 21.08
N GLU A 20 -20.99 22.12 21.27
CA GLU A 20 -19.63 22.64 21.11
C GLU A 20 -19.21 22.69 19.64
N LYS A 21 -18.47 23.73 19.28
CA LYS A 21 -18.08 24.05 17.91
C LYS A 21 -16.67 24.61 17.90
N ILE A 22 -15.82 24.10 17.02
CA ILE A 22 -14.49 24.62 16.78
C ILE A 22 -14.60 25.66 15.67
N ILE A 23 -14.15 26.87 15.92
CA ILE A 23 -14.30 27.99 14.99
C ILE A 23 -12.94 28.47 14.56
N THR A 24 -12.74 28.55 13.25
CA THR A 24 -11.54 29.10 12.64
C THR A 24 -11.85 30.43 11.97
N GLY A 25 -10.90 31.36 12.05
CA GLY A 25 -11.11 32.72 11.57
C GLY A 25 -9.88 33.60 11.74
N ARG A 26 -9.69 34.57 10.85
CA ARG A 26 -8.51 35.45 10.92
C ARG A 26 -8.60 36.33 12.17
N GLY A 27 -7.71 36.11 13.14
CA GLY A 27 -7.69 36.89 14.38
C GLY A 27 -8.92 36.69 15.28
N ILE A 28 -9.61 35.56 15.16
CA ILE A 28 -10.81 35.24 15.96
C ILE A 28 -10.48 35.03 17.45
N GLY A 29 -9.31 34.49 17.76
CA GLY A 29 -8.80 34.33 19.13
C GLY A 29 -7.97 35.52 19.62
N PHE A 30 -7.66 36.48 18.74
CA PHE A 30 -6.81 37.62 19.10
C PHE A 30 -7.50 38.53 20.12
N LYS A 31 -6.92 38.62 21.33
CA LYS A 31 -7.48 39.31 22.51
C LYS A 31 -8.84 38.78 22.99
N ALA A 32 -9.27 37.62 22.49
CA ALA A 32 -10.48 36.97 22.95
C ALA A 32 -10.25 36.32 24.32
N ARG A 33 -11.32 36.16 25.10
CA ARG A 33 -11.30 35.48 26.40
C ARG A 33 -12.47 34.49 26.50
N PRO A 34 -12.31 33.38 27.26
CA PRO A 34 -13.43 32.54 27.64
C PRO A 34 -14.58 33.36 28.24
N GLY A 35 -15.82 33.01 27.89
CA GLY A 35 -17.04 33.72 28.27
C GLY A 35 -17.45 34.88 27.35
N GLN A 36 -16.61 35.27 26.38
CA GLN A 36 -16.97 36.30 25.40
C GLN A 36 -17.79 35.73 24.25
N SER A 37 -18.62 36.57 23.63
CA SER A 37 -19.27 36.19 22.37
C SER A 37 -18.27 36.13 21.23
N VAL A 38 -18.40 35.12 20.38
CA VAL A 38 -17.66 35.02 19.12
C VAL A 38 -18.08 36.16 18.19
N ASP A 39 -17.11 36.81 17.57
CA ASP A 39 -17.32 37.80 16.52
C ASP A 39 -17.58 37.11 15.19
N SER A 40 -18.85 37.07 14.78
CA SER A 40 -19.30 36.42 13.53
C SER A 40 -18.62 36.96 12.28
N SER A 41 -18.12 38.21 12.28
CA SER A 41 -17.46 38.81 11.11
C SER A 41 -16.08 38.21 10.82
N LYS A 42 -15.45 37.60 11.83
CA LYS A 42 -14.13 36.97 11.73
C LYS A 42 -14.19 35.48 11.39
N VAL A 43 -15.39 34.90 11.43
CA VAL A 43 -15.61 33.47 11.21
C VAL A 43 -15.33 33.13 9.76
N VAL A 44 -14.39 32.22 9.54
CA VAL A 44 -14.11 31.62 8.23
C VAL A 44 -14.78 30.26 8.13
N ARG A 45 -14.63 29.41 9.17
CA ARG A 45 -15.28 28.10 9.21
C ARG A 45 -15.70 27.72 10.61
N ILE A 46 -16.74 26.91 10.68
CA ILE A 46 -17.26 26.29 11.90
C ILE A 46 -17.23 24.78 11.69
N PHE A 47 -16.55 24.08 12.58
CA PHE A 47 -16.50 22.64 12.65
C PHE A 47 -17.34 22.16 13.83
N VAL A 48 -18.19 21.19 13.57
CA VAL A 48 -18.95 20.50 14.62
C VAL A 48 -18.23 19.19 14.91
N PRO A 49 -17.76 18.96 16.14
CA PRO A 49 -17.18 17.68 16.54
C PRO A 49 -18.19 16.55 16.33
N ALA A 50 -17.74 15.43 15.76
CA ALA A 50 -18.56 14.23 15.66
C ALA A 50 -18.76 13.59 17.05
N GLU A 51 -19.87 12.88 17.26
CA GLU A 51 -20.13 12.17 18.51
C GLU A 51 -18.96 11.23 18.87
N GLY A 52 -18.47 11.32 20.11
CA GLY A 52 -17.36 10.51 20.62
C GLY A 52 -15.96 11.00 20.29
N ARG A 53 -15.79 12.10 19.53
CA ARG A 53 -14.48 12.73 19.33
C ARG A 53 -14.28 13.93 20.26
N ASP A 54 -13.11 13.99 20.89
CA ASP A 54 -12.71 15.11 21.74
C ASP A 54 -12.53 16.39 20.91
N PRO A 55 -13.35 17.44 21.13
CA PRO A 55 -13.21 18.71 20.44
C PRO A 55 -11.86 19.41 20.70
N ASP A 56 -11.28 19.21 21.88
CA ASP A 56 -10.01 19.84 22.26
C ASP A 56 -8.85 19.27 21.43
N HIS A 57 -8.86 17.97 21.16
CA HIS A 57 -7.85 17.32 20.32
C HIS A 57 -7.89 17.84 18.88
N ILE A 58 -9.07 17.92 18.26
CA ILE A 58 -9.22 18.45 16.89
C ILE A 58 -8.82 19.93 16.83
N ALA A 59 -9.21 20.72 17.84
CA ALA A 59 -8.84 22.12 17.92
C ALA A 59 -7.31 22.32 18.04
N THR A 60 -6.63 21.41 18.73
CA THR A 60 -5.16 21.40 18.84
C THR A 60 -4.50 21.04 17.51
N MET A 61 -4.98 20.04 16.78
CA MET A 61 -4.44 19.75 15.43
C MET A 61 -4.59 20.96 14.49
N LEU A 62 -5.69 21.69 14.60
CA LEU A 62 -5.93 22.90 13.82
C LEU A 62 -5.00 24.07 14.20
N THR A 63 -4.31 24.06 15.36
CA THR A 63 -3.36 25.12 15.69
C THR A 63 -2.08 25.04 14.88
N GLU A 64 -1.68 23.83 14.51
CA GLU A 64 -0.45 23.58 13.75
C GLU A 64 -0.62 23.88 12.26
N ILE A 65 -1.86 23.87 11.77
CA ILE A 65 -2.15 24.07 10.35
C ILE A 65 -2.33 25.56 10.05
N PRO A 66 -1.57 26.15 9.10
CA PRO A 66 -1.79 27.52 8.67
C PRO A 66 -3.23 27.75 8.18
N LEU A 67 -3.87 28.81 8.68
CA LEU A 67 -5.26 29.16 8.29
C LEU A 67 -5.44 29.26 6.77
N ALA A 68 -4.40 29.72 6.06
CA ALA A 68 -4.40 29.81 4.61
C ALA A 68 -4.58 28.44 3.91
N HIS A 69 -4.07 27.35 4.50
CA HIS A 69 -4.23 25.99 3.97
C HIS A 69 -5.62 25.44 4.27
N ILE A 70 -6.16 25.69 5.47
CA ILE A 70 -7.53 25.32 5.83
C ILE A 70 -8.52 25.98 4.87
N THR A 71 -8.38 27.28 4.62
CA THR A 71 -9.22 28.00 3.66
C THR A 71 -9.06 27.45 2.25
N LEU A 72 -7.82 27.24 1.79
CA LEU A 72 -7.52 26.70 0.46
C LEU A 72 -8.22 25.36 0.21
N VAL A 73 -8.11 24.41 1.15
CA VAL A 73 -8.72 23.09 1.03
C VAL A 73 -10.24 23.17 1.12
N THR A 74 -10.78 23.96 2.06
CA THR A 74 -12.23 24.09 2.22
C THR A 74 -12.89 24.67 0.97
N ASP A 75 -12.27 25.69 0.37
CA ASP A 75 -12.74 26.31 -0.86
C ASP A 75 -12.65 25.33 -2.03
N ALA A 76 -11.54 24.58 -2.15
CA ALA A 76 -11.34 23.59 -3.21
C ALA A 76 -12.34 22.42 -3.11
N VAL A 77 -12.57 21.89 -1.92
CA VAL A 77 -13.55 20.81 -1.66
C VAL A 77 -14.97 21.27 -2.00
N THR A 78 -15.32 22.51 -1.64
CA THR A 78 -16.63 23.09 -1.97
C THR A 78 -16.77 23.31 -3.48
N ALA A 79 -15.75 23.86 -4.13
CA ALA A 79 -15.76 24.13 -5.56
C ALA A 79 -15.78 22.85 -6.42
N ALA A 80 -15.17 21.77 -5.93
CA ALA A 80 -15.20 20.45 -6.55
C ALA A 80 -16.58 19.76 -6.44
N GLY A 81 -17.54 20.34 -5.71
CA GLY A 81 -18.93 19.86 -5.66
C GLY A 81 -19.15 18.63 -4.77
N LEU A 82 -18.30 18.41 -3.76
CA LEU A 82 -18.48 17.28 -2.85
C LEU A 82 -19.78 17.43 -2.02
N PRO A 83 -20.40 16.30 -1.61
CA PRO A 83 -21.56 16.28 -0.73
C PRO A 83 -21.36 17.07 0.56
N GLU A 84 -22.45 17.65 1.08
CA GLU A 84 -22.44 18.46 2.31
C GLU A 84 -21.93 17.69 3.53
N SER A 85 -22.15 16.37 3.58
CA SER A 85 -21.60 15.49 4.62
C SER A 85 -20.07 15.48 4.64
N MET A 86 -19.43 15.48 3.48
CA MET A 86 -17.97 15.53 3.37
C MET A 86 -17.43 16.95 3.56
N THR A 87 -18.08 17.97 3.00
CA THR A 87 -17.62 19.37 3.16
C THR A 87 -17.75 19.91 4.58
N LYS A 88 -18.54 19.26 5.44
CA LYS A 88 -18.65 19.56 6.88
C LYS A 88 -17.82 18.63 7.77
N ASN A 89 -17.19 17.59 7.22
CA ASN A 89 -16.40 16.65 8.01
C ASN A 89 -15.09 17.32 8.47
N ALA A 90 -15.01 17.64 9.76
CA ALA A 90 -13.87 18.30 10.36
C ALA A 90 -12.58 17.47 10.24
N SER A 91 -12.67 16.15 10.43
CA SER A 91 -11.49 15.27 10.38
C SER A 91 -10.93 15.17 8.96
N LEU A 92 -11.81 15.09 7.95
CA LEU A 92 -11.39 15.13 6.54
C LEU A 92 -10.69 16.44 6.20
N LEU A 93 -11.31 17.58 6.54
CA LEU A 93 -10.78 18.89 6.19
C LEU A 93 -9.46 19.19 6.90
N VAL A 94 -9.29 18.74 8.15
CA VAL A 94 -8.01 18.82 8.88
C VAL A 94 -6.95 17.97 8.17
N ALA A 95 -7.22 16.70 7.91
CA ALA A 95 -6.26 15.79 7.28
C ALA A 95 -5.83 16.27 5.88
N LEU A 96 -6.78 16.73 5.07
CA LEU A 96 -6.48 17.30 3.75
C LEU A 96 -5.68 18.61 3.87
N ALA A 97 -6.03 19.51 4.79
CA ALA A 97 -5.32 20.78 4.96
C ALA A 97 -3.87 20.57 5.42
N ASP A 98 -3.64 19.60 6.30
CA ASP A 98 -2.31 19.20 6.73
C ASP A 98 -1.50 18.58 5.58
N HIS A 99 -2.07 17.56 4.91
CA HIS A 99 -1.44 16.90 3.77
C HIS A 99 -1.07 17.88 2.65
N ILE A 100 -1.98 18.78 2.28
CA ILE A 100 -1.74 19.79 1.25
C ILE A 100 -0.70 20.81 1.70
N GLY A 101 -0.68 21.19 2.97
CA GLY A 101 0.37 22.03 3.55
C GLY A 101 1.75 21.39 3.38
N PHE A 102 1.89 20.12 3.73
CA PHE A 102 3.11 19.35 3.53
C PHE A 102 3.44 19.16 2.04
N ALA A 103 2.46 18.89 1.18
CA ALA A 103 2.67 18.75 -0.26
C ALA A 103 3.21 20.04 -0.90
N ILE A 104 2.71 21.20 -0.49
CA ILE A 104 3.22 22.51 -0.93
C ILE A 104 4.66 22.70 -0.46
N MET A 105 4.96 22.34 0.79
CA MET A 105 6.32 22.44 1.33
C MET A 105 7.30 21.53 0.58
N ARG A 106 6.93 20.26 0.33
CA ARG A 106 7.71 19.31 -0.46
C ARG A 106 7.97 19.83 -1.88
N ALA A 107 6.92 20.31 -2.54
CA ALA A 107 7.03 20.84 -3.90
C ALA A 107 7.93 22.09 -3.97
N ALA A 108 7.87 22.97 -2.96
CA ALA A 108 8.75 24.13 -2.87
C ALA A 108 10.24 23.73 -2.71
N ASN A 109 10.50 22.60 -2.04
CA ASN A 109 11.84 22.04 -1.87
C ASN A 109 12.30 21.15 -3.05
N GLY A 110 11.51 21.06 -4.12
CA GLY A 110 11.82 20.21 -5.28
C GLY A 110 11.66 18.71 -5.04
N GLN A 111 11.09 18.31 -3.90
CA GLN A 111 10.81 16.91 -3.57
C GLN A 111 9.54 16.43 -4.27
N ARG A 112 9.57 15.21 -4.81
CA ARG A 112 8.40 14.57 -5.42
C ARG A 112 7.98 13.38 -4.58
N ALA A 113 6.68 13.28 -4.29
CA ALA A 113 6.10 12.09 -3.71
C ALA A 113 5.83 11.07 -4.83
N ASP A 114 6.37 9.86 -4.66
CA ASP A 114 5.97 8.70 -5.44
C ASP A 114 4.79 8.00 -4.75
N TYR A 115 3.87 7.51 -5.56
CA TYR A 115 2.67 6.83 -5.09
C TYR A 115 2.55 5.48 -5.80
N PRO A 116 3.20 4.43 -5.25
CA PRO A 116 3.24 3.10 -5.87
C PRO A 116 1.87 2.48 -6.15
N LEU A 117 0.83 2.91 -5.42
CA LEU A 117 -0.55 2.41 -5.51
C LEU A 117 -1.45 3.21 -6.47
N LEU A 118 -0.87 4.03 -7.37
CA LEU A 118 -1.65 4.91 -8.24
C LEU A 118 -2.63 4.14 -9.14
N ALA A 119 -2.21 2.99 -9.68
CA ALA A 119 -3.05 2.17 -10.55
C ALA A 119 -4.25 1.57 -9.76
N GLU A 120 -3.98 1.03 -8.58
CA GLU A 120 -4.97 0.41 -7.71
C GLU A 120 -5.98 1.46 -7.23
N VAL A 121 -5.51 2.59 -6.72
CA VAL A 121 -6.35 3.65 -6.16
C VAL A 121 -7.24 4.26 -7.23
N SER A 122 -6.68 4.57 -8.42
CA SER A 122 -7.45 5.21 -9.50
C SER A 122 -8.55 4.31 -10.08
N GLN A 123 -8.39 3.00 -10.03
CA GLN A 123 -9.43 2.07 -10.51
C GLN A 123 -10.40 1.67 -9.41
N LEU A 124 -9.93 1.36 -8.20
CA LEU A 124 -10.77 0.88 -7.10
C LEU A 124 -11.65 1.98 -6.52
N TYR A 125 -11.14 3.21 -6.48
CA TYR A 125 -11.82 4.38 -5.93
C TYR A 125 -11.99 5.44 -7.01
N SER A 126 -12.50 5.04 -8.17
CA SER A 126 -12.52 5.92 -9.35
C SER A 126 -13.38 7.17 -9.16
N GLU A 127 -14.45 7.08 -8.36
CA GLU A 127 -15.30 8.24 -8.07
C GLU A 127 -14.55 9.23 -7.17
N GLU A 128 -13.98 8.73 -6.07
CA GLU A 128 -13.15 9.52 -5.16
C GLU A 128 -11.88 10.04 -5.84
N TYR A 129 -11.34 9.31 -6.80
CA TYR A 129 -10.20 9.73 -7.62
C TYR A 129 -10.57 10.86 -8.58
N ALA A 130 -11.73 10.80 -9.24
CA ALA A 130 -12.24 11.91 -10.03
C ALA A 130 -12.49 13.16 -9.17
N GLN A 131 -13.06 12.98 -7.98
CA GLN A 131 -13.25 14.06 -7.00
C GLN A 131 -11.90 14.64 -6.55
N ALA A 132 -10.92 13.79 -6.23
CA ALA A 132 -9.57 14.19 -5.84
C ALA A 132 -8.86 15.00 -6.94
N GLN A 133 -9.01 14.61 -8.20
CA GLN A 133 -8.50 15.37 -9.34
C GLN A 133 -9.15 16.75 -9.48
N ALA A 134 -10.46 16.85 -9.25
CA ALA A 134 -11.18 18.12 -9.24
C ALA A 134 -10.69 19.02 -8.09
N ILE A 135 -10.58 18.49 -6.87
CA ILE A 135 -10.04 19.20 -5.70
C ILE A 135 -8.62 19.73 -6.01
N LEU A 136 -7.73 18.85 -6.48
CA LEU A 136 -6.36 19.22 -6.81
C LEU A 136 -6.30 20.31 -7.89
N SER A 137 -7.20 20.26 -8.88
CA SER A 137 -7.29 21.28 -9.92
C SER A 137 -7.69 22.64 -9.37
N HIS A 138 -8.61 22.70 -8.41
CA HIS A 138 -8.98 23.93 -7.72
C HIS A 138 -7.84 24.46 -6.83
N ILE A 139 -7.14 23.57 -6.12
CA ILE A 139 -5.96 23.91 -5.32
C ILE A 139 -4.89 24.53 -6.22
N ASN A 140 -4.52 23.85 -7.32
CA ASN A 140 -3.49 24.31 -8.23
C ASN A 140 -3.84 25.66 -8.88
N ARG A 141 -5.11 25.92 -9.16
CA ARG A 141 -5.56 27.24 -9.63
C ARG A 141 -5.28 28.33 -8.59
N ALA A 142 -5.67 28.09 -7.34
CA ALA A 142 -5.45 29.04 -6.25
C ALA A 142 -3.95 29.22 -5.90
N LEU A 143 -3.14 28.17 -6.03
CA LEU A 143 -1.68 28.27 -5.90
C LEU A 143 -1.06 29.12 -7.01
N ASN A 144 -1.51 28.92 -8.25
CA ASN A 144 -1.06 29.70 -9.40
C ASN A 144 -1.38 31.20 -9.25
N ASP A 145 -2.57 31.54 -8.73
CA ASP A 145 -2.95 32.93 -8.44
C ASP A 145 -2.01 33.59 -7.41
N ARG A 146 -1.37 32.78 -6.55
CA ARG A 146 -0.38 33.20 -5.56
C ARG A 146 1.07 33.05 -6.04
N ARG A 147 1.27 32.69 -7.32
CA ARG A 147 2.59 32.40 -7.94
C ARG A 147 3.37 31.29 -7.24
N ILE A 148 2.67 30.32 -6.69
CA ILE A 148 3.25 29.10 -6.09
C ILE A 148 3.22 27.99 -7.14
N ALA A 149 4.27 27.17 -7.19
CA ALA A 149 4.35 26.04 -8.11
C ALA A 149 3.16 25.07 -7.91
N PRO A 150 2.60 24.50 -8.99
CA PRO A 150 1.49 23.57 -8.88
C PRO A 150 1.97 22.24 -8.28
N LEU A 151 1.10 21.62 -7.50
CA LEU A 151 1.28 20.28 -6.99
C LEU A 151 1.17 19.24 -8.13
N PRO A 152 1.97 18.17 -8.09
CA PRO A 152 1.93 17.13 -9.12
C PRO A 152 0.60 16.39 -9.09
N ARG A 153 0.17 15.88 -10.25
CA ARG A 153 -1.08 15.10 -10.40
C ARG A 153 -1.12 13.86 -9.51
N SER A 154 0.04 13.32 -9.13
CA SER A 154 0.14 12.16 -8.26
C SER A 154 -0.43 12.40 -6.86
N GLU A 155 -0.50 13.66 -6.39
CA GLU A 155 -1.16 14.01 -5.12
C GLU A 155 -2.66 13.66 -5.10
N SER A 156 -3.29 13.46 -6.26
CA SER A 156 -4.66 12.94 -6.33
C SER A 156 -4.80 11.59 -5.61
N VAL A 157 -3.74 10.76 -5.56
CA VAL A 157 -3.78 9.46 -4.86
C VAL A 157 -3.99 9.65 -3.35
N ALA A 158 -3.17 10.49 -2.71
CA ALA A 158 -3.33 10.77 -1.28
C ALA A 158 -4.67 11.43 -0.95
N ILE A 159 -5.11 12.38 -1.78
CA ILE A 159 -6.42 13.02 -1.62
C ILE A 159 -7.53 11.96 -1.70
N THR A 160 -7.47 11.02 -2.66
CA THR A 160 -8.42 9.91 -2.76
C THR A 160 -8.44 9.07 -1.49
N LEU A 161 -7.29 8.68 -0.96
CA LEU A 161 -7.22 7.90 0.27
C LEU A 161 -7.85 8.65 1.46
N HIS A 162 -7.68 9.97 1.56
CA HIS A 162 -8.38 10.76 2.57
C HIS A 162 -9.90 10.80 2.37
N LEU A 163 -10.37 10.91 1.13
CA LEU A 163 -11.81 10.87 0.82
C LEU A 163 -12.42 9.52 1.19
N VAL A 164 -11.75 8.42 0.81
CA VAL A 164 -12.16 7.06 1.16
C VAL A 164 -12.20 6.92 2.69
N ASN A 165 -11.15 7.35 3.40
CA ASN A 165 -11.07 7.39 4.88
C ASN A 165 -12.24 8.15 5.53
N ALA A 166 -12.65 9.27 4.95
CA ALA A 166 -13.82 10.01 5.41
C ALA A 166 -15.13 9.26 5.12
N GLY A 167 -15.20 8.57 3.98
CA GLY A 167 -16.30 7.67 3.62
C GLY A 167 -16.54 6.54 4.63
N PHE A 168 -15.48 6.01 5.28
CA PHE A 168 -15.63 5.04 6.38
C PHE A 168 -16.45 5.59 7.56
N SER A 169 -16.42 6.91 7.79
CA SER A 169 -17.21 7.54 8.85
C SER A 169 -18.70 7.64 8.49
N THR A 170 -19.05 7.48 7.21
CA THR A 170 -20.43 7.61 6.68
C THR A 170 -21.14 6.27 6.41
N GLY A 171 -20.45 5.13 6.57
CA GLY A 171 -21.08 3.83 6.80
C GLY A 171 -21.39 2.93 5.60
N ASP A 172 -21.16 3.35 4.34
CA ASP A 172 -21.41 2.47 3.18
C ASP A 172 -20.10 1.87 2.61
N LEU A 173 -19.62 0.82 3.27
CA LEU A 173 -18.50 -0.03 2.82
C LEU A 173 -18.98 -1.40 2.34
N SER A 174 -20.29 -1.53 2.12
CA SER A 174 -20.94 -2.79 1.79
C SER A 174 -20.24 -3.50 0.63
N PHE A 175 -19.85 -2.73 -0.40
CA PHE A 175 -19.11 -3.23 -1.54
C PHE A 175 -17.68 -3.70 -1.19
N THR A 176 -16.93 -2.93 -0.39
CA THR A 176 -15.55 -3.28 0.01
C THR A 176 -15.50 -4.55 0.87
N TYR A 177 -16.42 -4.68 1.82
CA TYR A 177 -16.55 -5.89 2.64
C TYR A 177 -16.98 -7.08 1.79
N THR A 178 -17.91 -6.89 0.86
CA THR A 178 -18.33 -7.94 -0.08
C THR A 178 -17.15 -8.40 -0.93
N MET A 179 -16.39 -7.49 -1.53
CA MET A 179 -15.20 -7.83 -2.32
C MET A 179 -14.17 -8.62 -1.51
N THR A 180 -13.90 -8.20 -0.27
CA THR A 180 -12.92 -8.86 0.61
C THR A 180 -13.38 -10.28 0.96
N GLY A 181 -14.64 -10.45 1.34
CA GLY A 181 -15.21 -11.75 1.66
C GLY A 181 -15.28 -12.69 0.44
N VAL A 182 -15.66 -12.17 -0.73
CA VAL A 182 -15.65 -12.94 -1.98
C VAL A 182 -14.22 -13.36 -2.30
N LEU A 183 -13.25 -12.45 -2.22
CA LEU A 183 -11.84 -12.76 -2.53
C LEU A 183 -11.28 -13.87 -1.64
N GLN A 184 -11.55 -13.82 -0.33
CA GLN A 184 -11.19 -14.90 0.59
C GLN A 184 -11.84 -16.23 0.18
N GLN A 185 -13.14 -16.21 -0.15
CA GLN A 185 -13.85 -17.40 -0.63
C GLN A 185 -13.23 -17.96 -1.91
N LEU A 186 -12.80 -17.12 -2.84
CA LEU A 186 -12.16 -17.55 -4.09
C LEU A 186 -10.79 -18.20 -3.84
N LEU A 187 -9.98 -17.65 -2.93
CA LEU A 187 -8.69 -18.25 -2.56
C LEU A 187 -8.90 -19.64 -1.93
N THR A 188 -9.87 -19.79 -1.02
CA THR A 188 -10.20 -21.09 -0.42
C THR A 188 -10.64 -22.14 -1.45
N ILE A 189 -11.34 -21.73 -2.51
CA ILE A 189 -11.71 -22.64 -3.61
C ILE A 189 -10.46 -23.16 -4.32
N ILE A 190 -9.48 -22.29 -4.59
CA ILE A 190 -8.23 -22.68 -5.24
C ILE A 190 -7.43 -23.62 -4.34
N GLU A 191 -7.27 -23.27 -3.05
CA GLU A 191 -6.60 -24.13 -2.07
C GLU A 191 -7.20 -25.54 -2.03
N SER A 192 -8.55 -25.62 -1.97
CA SER A 192 -9.26 -26.90 -1.93
C SER A 192 -9.21 -27.68 -3.23
N ASP A 193 -9.20 -27.02 -4.39
CA ASP A 193 -9.21 -27.70 -5.69
C ASP A 193 -7.85 -28.30 -6.05
N PHE A 194 -6.76 -27.73 -5.52
CA PHE A 194 -5.38 -28.13 -5.83
C PHE A 194 -4.61 -28.73 -4.65
N ASP A 195 -5.22 -28.78 -3.45
CA ASP A 195 -4.58 -29.26 -2.21
C ASP A 195 -3.28 -28.49 -1.90
N ILE A 196 -3.36 -27.16 -1.98
CA ILE A 196 -2.26 -26.23 -1.73
C ILE A 196 -2.63 -25.23 -0.63
N THR A 197 -1.62 -24.61 -0.03
CA THR A 197 -1.79 -23.46 0.87
C THR A 197 -1.33 -22.20 0.15
N LEU A 198 -2.16 -21.15 0.16
CA LEU A 198 -1.85 -19.89 -0.49
C LEU A 198 -1.46 -18.84 0.54
N GLU A 199 -0.22 -18.37 0.47
CA GLU A 199 0.25 -17.25 1.27
C GLU A 199 -0.09 -15.91 0.59
N PRO A 200 -0.94 -15.05 1.19
CA PRO A 200 -1.42 -13.82 0.58
C PRO A 200 -0.31 -12.81 0.23
N GLU A 201 0.83 -12.90 0.92
CA GLU A 201 1.97 -11.98 0.79
C GLU A 201 2.85 -12.32 -0.42
N THR A 202 2.66 -13.50 -1.03
CA THR A 202 3.44 -13.88 -2.22
C THR A 202 3.04 -13.06 -3.44
N VAL A 203 4.02 -12.74 -4.28
CA VAL A 203 3.82 -11.92 -5.50
C VAL A 203 2.73 -12.48 -6.43
N ASN A 204 2.62 -13.81 -6.55
CA ASN A 204 1.63 -14.43 -7.44
C ASN A 204 0.21 -14.35 -6.88
N VAL A 205 0.04 -14.52 -5.56
CA VAL A 205 -1.25 -14.34 -4.90
C VAL A 205 -1.63 -12.86 -4.87
N GLY A 206 -0.71 -11.96 -4.53
CA GLY A 206 -0.92 -10.51 -4.58
C GLY A 206 -1.34 -10.03 -5.98
N ARG A 207 -0.68 -10.51 -7.05
CA ARG A 207 -1.07 -10.20 -8.44
C ARG A 207 -2.47 -10.69 -8.76
N PHE A 208 -2.82 -11.91 -8.36
CA PHE A 208 -4.16 -12.46 -8.56
C PHE A 208 -5.23 -11.65 -7.82
N ILE A 209 -4.97 -11.28 -6.56
CA ILE A 209 -5.83 -10.43 -5.75
C ILE A 209 -6.08 -9.09 -6.43
N THR A 210 -5.02 -8.44 -6.91
CA THR A 210 -5.12 -7.18 -7.65
C THR A 210 -5.96 -7.33 -8.93
N HIS A 211 -5.76 -8.41 -9.68
CA HIS A 211 -6.55 -8.68 -10.88
C HIS A 211 -8.03 -8.99 -10.59
N LEU A 212 -8.33 -9.71 -9.51
CA LEU A 212 -9.70 -9.94 -9.05
C LEU A 212 -10.37 -8.64 -8.62
N ARG A 213 -9.63 -7.77 -7.91
CA ARG A 213 -10.13 -6.43 -7.55
C ARG A 213 -10.52 -5.63 -8.79
N TYR A 214 -9.68 -5.61 -9.82
CA TYR A 214 -10.03 -4.96 -11.09
C TYR A 214 -11.23 -5.60 -11.79
N LEU A 215 -11.37 -6.93 -11.74
CA LEU A 215 -12.52 -7.63 -12.28
C LEU A 215 -13.82 -7.21 -11.56
N PHE A 216 -13.81 -7.20 -10.23
CA PHE A 216 -14.97 -6.80 -9.43
C PHE A 216 -15.39 -5.35 -9.70
N VAL A 217 -14.43 -4.44 -9.88
CA VAL A 217 -14.71 -3.06 -10.29
C VAL A 217 -15.38 -3.00 -11.66
N ARG A 218 -14.90 -3.75 -12.66
CA ARG A 218 -15.52 -3.79 -13.99
C ARG A 218 -16.94 -4.36 -13.95
N ILE A 219 -17.16 -5.40 -13.14
CA ILE A 219 -18.50 -5.97 -12.91
C ILE A 219 -19.44 -4.92 -12.32
N ALA A 220 -19.01 -4.22 -11.26
CA ALA A 220 -19.82 -3.18 -10.62
C ALA A 220 -20.16 -2.00 -11.56
N LYS A 221 -19.27 -1.70 -12.51
CA LYS A 221 -19.48 -0.65 -13.52
C LYS A 221 -20.21 -1.13 -14.78
N HIS A 222 -20.49 -2.43 -14.91
CA HIS A 222 -21.00 -3.04 -16.13
C HIS A 222 -20.11 -2.80 -17.37
N GLU A 223 -18.79 -2.76 -17.17
CA GLU A 223 -17.76 -2.53 -18.20
C GLU A 223 -16.98 -3.82 -18.52
N GLN A 224 -17.67 -4.97 -18.54
CA GLN A 224 -17.06 -6.26 -18.82
C GLN A 224 -16.60 -6.38 -20.29
N LEU A 225 -15.65 -7.29 -20.56
CA LEU A 225 -15.11 -7.53 -21.90
C LEU A 225 -16.23 -7.95 -22.87
N LYS A 226 -16.35 -7.25 -24.01
CA LYS A 226 -17.47 -7.44 -24.96
C LYS A 226 -17.30 -8.61 -25.93
N ASP A 227 -16.12 -9.23 -25.97
CA ASP A 227 -15.83 -10.30 -26.93
C ASP A 227 -16.01 -11.67 -26.27
N HIS A 228 -16.75 -12.56 -26.93
CA HIS A 228 -17.25 -13.79 -26.34
C HIS A 228 -16.43 -15.04 -26.69
N SER A 229 -15.37 -14.94 -27.51
CA SER A 229 -14.41 -16.03 -27.70
C SER A 229 -13.17 -15.58 -28.49
N SER A 230 -12.05 -15.36 -27.79
CA SER A 230 -10.77 -15.16 -28.46
C SER A 230 -10.05 -16.50 -28.73
N ALA A 231 -9.30 -16.59 -29.84
CA ALA A 231 -8.46 -17.76 -30.13
C ALA A 231 -7.40 -18.00 -29.02
N ILE A 232 -6.95 -16.91 -28.39
CA ILE A 232 -6.04 -16.95 -27.24
C ILE A 232 -6.74 -17.55 -26.01
N GLY A 233 -7.99 -17.15 -25.74
CA GLY A 233 -8.79 -17.72 -24.66
C GLY A 233 -8.95 -19.24 -24.81
N GLN A 234 -9.24 -19.71 -26.02
CA GLN A 234 -9.32 -21.14 -26.30
C GLN A 234 -8.00 -21.87 -26.02
N ALA A 235 -6.87 -21.34 -26.49
CA ALA A 235 -5.56 -21.95 -26.26
C ALA A 235 -5.21 -22.02 -24.75
N ILE A 236 -5.56 -21.00 -23.97
CA ILE A 236 -5.34 -20.99 -22.51
C ILE A 236 -6.13 -22.13 -21.86
N ARG A 237 -7.42 -22.27 -22.18
CA ARG A 237 -8.28 -23.33 -21.63
C ARG A 237 -7.79 -24.73 -21.96
N ASP A 238 -7.35 -24.93 -23.20
CA ASP A 238 -6.85 -26.22 -23.66
C ASP A 238 -5.50 -26.58 -22.99
N SER A 239 -4.65 -25.58 -22.75
CA SER A 239 -3.34 -25.78 -22.11
C SER A 239 -3.42 -26.06 -20.61
N SER A 240 -4.49 -25.60 -19.93
CA SER A 240 -4.63 -25.71 -18.47
C SER A 240 -6.04 -26.17 -18.05
N PRO A 241 -6.45 -27.42 -18.35
CA PRO A 241 -7.84 -27.89 -18.16
C PRO A 241 -8.29 -27.95 -16.69
N GLU A 242 -7.37 -28.20 -15.76
CA GLU A 242 -7.66 -28.20 -14.32
C GLU A 242 -7.90 -26.79 -13.79
N ALA A 243 -7.01 -25.85 -14.12
CA ALA A 243 -7.19 -24.44 -13.79
C ALA A 243 -8.48 -23.87 -14.42
N TYR A 244 -8.84 -24.32 -15.63
CA TYR A 244 -10.08 -23.90 -16.27
C TYR A 244 -11.32 -24.39 -15.51
N ARG A 245 -11.34 -25.65 -15.06
CA ARG A 245 -12.43 -26.17 -14.22
C ARG A 245 -12.56 -25.38 -12.91
N CYS A 246 -11.44 -25.04 -12.27
CA CYS A 246 -11.45 -24.18 -11.09
C CYS A 246 -11.99 -22.78 -11.41
N ALA A 247 -11.54 -22.16 -12.52
CA ALA A 247 -12.02 -20.86 -12.98
C ALA A 247 -13.54 -20.84 -13.24
N GLN A 248 -14.11 -21.92 -13.78
CA GLN A 248 -15.56 -22.05 -13.98
C GLN A 248 -16.32 -22.08 -12.64
N ARG A 249 -15.78 -22.76 -11.62
CA ARG A 249 -16.38 -22.77 -10.27
C ARG A 249 -16.30 -21.40 -9.62
N ILE A 250 -15.16 -20.72 -9.75
CA ILE A 250 -14.99 -19.33 -9.30
C ILE A 250 -15.97 -18.39 -10.00
N SER A 251 -16.15 -18.54 -11.32
CA SER A 251 -17.12 -17.76 -12.10
C SER A 251 -18.54 -17.91 -11.56
N ALA A 252 -18.97 -19.14 -11.26
CA ALA A 252 -20.28 -19.39 -10.66
C ALA A 252 -20.45 -18.72 -9.27
N VAL A 253 -19.41 -18.72 -8.45
CA VAL A 253 -19.43 -18.03 -7.15
C VAL A 253 -19.49 -16.51 -7.32
N ILE A 254 -18.74 -15.96 -8.27
CA ILE A 254 -18.78 -14.54 -8.61
C ILE A 254 -20.17 -14.13 -9.08
N GLU A 255 -20.80 -14.92 -9.96
CA GLU A 255 -22.17 -14.66 -10.43
C GLU A 255 -23.18 -14.67 -9.28
N LEU A 256 -23.10 -15.65 -8.37
CA LEU A 256 -23.98 -15.73 -7.20
C LEU A 256 -23.80 -14.58 -6.21
N ARG A 257 -22.58 -14.04 -6.08
CA ARG A 257 -22.24 -13.00 -5.09
C ARG A 257 -22.39 -11.58 -5.63
N LEU A 258 -22.09 -11.37 -6.90
CA LEU A 258 -22.05 -10.04 -7.54
C LEU A 258 -23.16 -9.84 -8.59
N GLY A 259 -23.96 -10.87 -8.89
CA GLY A 259 -25.15 -10.77 -9.74
C GLY A 259 -24.85 -10.58 -11.23
N SER A 260 -23.61 -10.79 -11.68
CA SER A 260 -23.21 -10.74 -13.09
C SER A 260 -22.28 -11.91 -13.43
N GLY A 261 -22.60 -12.62 -14.50
CA GLY A 261 -21.76 -13.70 -15.02
C GLY A 261 -20.50 -13.15 -15.71
N LEU A 262 -19.42 -13.94 -15.70
CA LEU A 262 -18.18 -13.59 -16.39
C LEU A 262 -18.25 -13.97 -17.87
N THR A 263 -17.51 -13.23 -18.71
CA THR A 263 -17.34 -13.61 -20.12
C THR A 263 -16.32 -14.73 -20.28
N GLU A 264 -16.34 -15.42 -21.43
CA GLU A 264 -15.38 -16.48 -21.75
C GLU A 264 -13.92 -16.01 -21.69
N ASP A 265 -13.65 -14.77 -22.10
CA ASP A 265 -12.31 -14.19 -22.01
C ASP A 265 -11.92 -13.86 -20.56
N GLU A 266 -12.87 -13.44 -19.71
CA GLU A 266 -12.65 -13.25 -18.27
C GLU A 266 -12.38 -14.60 -17.56
N ILE A 267 -13.09 -15.67 -17.94
CA ILE A 267 -12.84 -17.02 -17.42
C ILE A 267 -11.47 -17.52 -17.90
N SER A 268 -11.09 -17.26 -19.15
CA SER A 268 -9.76 -17.63 -19.69
C SER A 268 -8.65 -16.86 -18.98
N TYR A 269 -8.89 -15.59 -18.64
CA TYR A 269 -7.97 -14.77 -17.87
C TYR A 269 -7.81 -15.29 -16.43
N LEU A 270 -8.91 -15.68 -15.76
CA LEU A 270 -8.86 -16.35 -14.45
C LEU A 270 -8.07 -17.66 -14.54
N THR A 271 -8.30 -18.45 -15.58
CA THR A 271 -7.60 -19.72 -15.83
C THR A 271 -6.08 -19.52 -15.85
N LEU A 272 -5.60 -18.50 -16.55
CA LEU A 272 -4.17 -18.17 -16.62
C LEU A 272 -3.58 -17.85 -15.25
N HIS A 273 -4.28 -17.08 -14.41
CA HIS A 273 -3.77 -16.70 -13.09
C HIS A 273 -3.80 -17.86 -12.09
N ILE A 274 -4.85 -18.67 -12.12
CA ILE A 274 -4.93 -19.88 -11.29
C ILE A 274 -3.79 -20.82 -11.67
N ALA A 275 -3.56 -21.07 -12.96
CA ALA A 275 -2.46 -21.90 -13.42
C ALA A 275 -1.10 -21.40 -12.93
N ARG A 276 -0.86 -20.07 -12.95
CA ARG A 276 0.38 -19.47 -12.44
C ARG A 276 0.55 -19.61 -10.93
N ILE A 277 -0.52 -19.42 -10.16
CA ILE A 277 -0.48 -19.59 -8.70
C ILE A 277 -0.18 -21.04 -8.34
N VAL A 278 -0.88 -21.99 -8.96
CA VAL A 278 -0.69 -23.43 -8.72
C VAL A 278 0.72 -23.86 -9.12
N GLN A 279 1.22 -23.39 -10.27
CA GLN A 279 2.58 -23.69 -10.71
C GLN A 279 3.63 -23.12 -9.74
N ALA A 280 3.45 -21.90 -9.24
CA ALA A 280 4.35 -21.30 -8.27
C ALA A 280 4.34 -22.06 -6.94
N ALA A 281 3.16 -22.47 -6.46
CA ALA A 281 3.03 -23.26 -5.24
C ALA A 281 3.69 -24.65 -5.38
N ALA A 282 3.62 -25.26 -6.58
CA ALA A 282 4.26 -26.55 -6.85
C ALA A 282 5.80 -26.49 -6.91
N VAL A 283 6.40 -25.31 -7.13
CA VAL A 283 7.86 -25.10 -7.23
C VAL A 283 8.50 -24.75 -5.88
N SER A 284 7.71 -24.54 -4.82
CA SER A 284 8.19 -24.29 -3.45
C SER A 284 8.16 -25.56 -2.58
N PRO A 285 9.21 -26.41 -2.56
CA PRO A 285 9.27 -27.52 -1.62
C PRO A 285 9.93 -27.07 -0.31
N THR A 286 9.16 -26.59 0.66
CA THR A 286 9.64 -26.56 2.05
C THR A 286 8.53 -26.83 3.07
N ALA A 287 8.79 -27.87 3.87
CA ALA A 287 8.31 -28.12 5.23
C ALA A 287 6.85 -28.55 5.47
N SER A 288 6.54 -29.81 5.13
CA SER A 288 5.63 -30.62 5.95
C SER A 288 6.08 -32.08 5.93
N GLY A 289 7.08 -32.36 6.77
CA GLY A 289 7.32 -33.71 7.27
C GLY A 289 6.48 -33.91 8.54
N VAL A 290 6.00 -35.15 8.72
CA VAL A 290 5.17 -35.68 9.83
C VAL A 290 3.67 -35.46 9.58
N SER A 291 2.85 -36.47 9.25
CA SER A 291 2.66 -37.70 10.01
C SER A 291 2.16 -38.85 9.12
N ARG A 292 2.91 -39.96 9.14
CA ARG A 292 2.50 -41.26 8.61
C ARG A 292 1.65 -41.93 9.69
N SER A 293 0.34 -42.07 9.47
CA SER A 293 -0.49 -43.02 10.24
C SER A 293 -0.89 -44.18 9.35
N MET A 294 -0.38 -45.36 9.72
CA MET A 294 -0.77 -46.67 9.22
C MET A 294 -2.28 -46.91 9.45
N ARG A 295 -2.96 -47.45 8.44
CA ARG A 295 -3.85 -48.62 8.57
C ARG A 295 -4.20 -49.18 7.18
N ASP A 296 -4.25 -50.52 7.16
CA ASP A 296 -4.44 -51.49 6.06
C ASP A 296 -5.65 -51.19 5.13
N VAL A 297 -5.81 -51.72 3.91
CA VAL A 297 -5.90 -53.15 3.55
C VAL A 297 -5.70 -53.41 2.03
N ASP A 298 -5.13 -54.59 1.74
CA ASP A 298 -4.97 -55.35 0.49
C ASP A 298 -5.91 -55.08 -0.72
N ALA A 299 -5.34 -55.15 -1.93
CA ALA A 299 -5.72 -56.16 -2.95
C ALA A 299 -4.80 -56.17 -4.21
N LYS A 300 -3.94 -57.20 -4.27
CA LYS A 300 -3.58 -58.06 -5.43
C LYS A 300 -3.38 -57.50 -6.86
N GLN A 301 -2.19 -57.89 -7.36
CA GLN A 301 -1.88 -58.53 -8.66
C GLN A 301 -1.25 -57.70 -9.81
N ALA A 302 0.07 -57.91 -9.93
CA ALA A 302 0.95 -57.80 -11.11
C ALA A 302 0.55 -58.85 -12.22
N PRO A 303 1.20 -58.97 -13.41
CA PRO A 303 2.59 -58.54 -13.66
C PRO A 303 3.05 -58.15 -15.09
N ALA A 304 4.29 -57.64 -15.11
CA ALA A 304 5.42 -57.96 -16.00
C ALA A 304 5.48 -57.51 -17.48
N GLY A 305 6.72 -57.12 -17.83
CA GLY A 305 7.29 -56.98 -19.17
C GLY A 305 7.87 -55.57 -19.35
N GLY A 306 9.16 -55.31 -19.53
CA GLY A 306 10.28 -56.10 -20.04
C GLY A 306 11.12 -55.13 -20.86
N ALA A 307 12.38 -54.90 -20.48
CA ALA A 307 13.35 -54.07 -21.22
C ALA A 307 13.69 -54.72 -22.59
N PRO A 308 14.41 -54.05 -23.53
CA PRO A 308 15.81 -53.68 -23.30
C PRO A 308 16.29 -52.36 -23.93
N ALA A 309 17.45 -51.93 -23.44
CA ALA A 309 18.33 -50.92 -24.01
C ALA A 309 19.06 -51.41 -25.26
N VAL A 310 19.39 -50.50 -26.18
CA VAL A 310 20.49 -50.65 -27.15
C VAL A 310 21.17 -49.28 -27.31
N GLY A 311 22.49 -49.24 -27.07
CA GLY A 311 23.35 -48.09 -27.31
C GLY A 311 24.10 -48.17 -28.64
N CYS A 312 24.74 -47.05 -29.04
CA CYS A 312 25.95 -46.90 -29.86
C CYS A 312 26.12 -45.40 -30.21
N THR A 313 27.02 -44.65 -29.57
CA THR A 313 28.41 -44.34 -29.99
C THR A 313 28.56 -43.58 -31.32
N GLY A 314 29.03 -42.32 -31.26
CA GLY A 314 29.62 -41.56 -32.38
C GLY A 314 29.75 -40.05 -32.08
N PRO A 315 30.82 -39.34 -32.51
CA PRO A 315 31.43 -38.22 -31.77
C PRO A 315 30.90 -36.81 -32.12
N VAL A 316 31.16 -35.87 -31.20
CA VAL A 316 30.95 -34.42 -31.28
C VAL A 316 32.15 -33.73 -31.97
N PRO A 317 31.94 -32.61 -32.67
CA PRO A 317 32.65 -31.36 -32.32
C PRO A 317 31.65 -30.19 -32.21
N GLU A 318 31.58 -29.55 -31.05
CA GLU A 318 32.26 -28.28 -30.67
C GLU A 318 31.57 -27.03 -31.20
N SER A 319 30.92 -26.30 -30.29
CA SER A 319 31.07 -24.84 -30.19
C SER A 319 30.62 -24.37 -28.80
N GLU A 320 31.61 -23.97 -27.98
CA GLU A 320 31.69 -22.73 -27.18
C GLU A 320 30.46 -22.35 -26.31
N ASN A 321 30.52 -22.06 -25.01
CA ASN A 321 31.59 -21.57 -24.16
C ASN A 321 31.12 -21.78 -22.70
N SER A 322 31.80 -22.61 -21.92
CA SER A 322 31.59 -22.69 -20.47
C SER A 322 32.93 -22.92 -19.82
N THR A 323 33.46 -21.88 -19.18
CA THR A 323 34.50 -22.03 -18.18
C THR A 323 33.98 -21.47 -16.87
N HIS A 324 33.67 -22.41 -15.98
CA HIS A 324 33.66 -22.25 -14.54
C HIS A 324 34.78 -21.31 -14.07
N SER A 325 34.42 -20.33 -13.24
CA SER A 325 35.32 -19.78 -12.25
C SER A 325 34.74 -20.10 -10.87
N THR A 326 35.32 -21.12 -10.25
CA THR A 326 35.52 -21.34 -8.81
C THR A 326 34.51 -20.71 -7.84
N ARG A 327 33.78 -21.56 -7.08
CA ARG A 327 33.24 -21.18 -5.77
C ARG A 327 34.40 -20.65 -4.92
N LYS A 328 34.46 -19.34 -4.72
CA LYS A 328 35.14 -18.74 -3.56
C LYS A 328 34.36 -19.23 -2.34
N ASP A 329 35.08 -19.66 -1.30
CA ASP A 329 34.51 -19.65 0.04
C ASP A 329 33.99 -18.22 0.29
N SER A 330 32.67 -18.04 0.34
CA SER A 330 32.04 -16.76 0.62
C SER A 330 32.40 -16.38 2.05
N THR A 331 33.39 -15.52 2.19
CA THR A 331 33.76 -14.96 3.49
C THR A 331 32.77 -13.83 3.73
N MET A 332 31.76 -14.08 4.56
CA MET A 332 30.82 -13.04 4.96
C MET A 332 31.60 -11.97 5.75
N ILE A 333 31.67 -10.76 5.20
CA ILE A 333 32.28 -9.61 5.88
C ILE A 333 31.20 -8.85 6.65
N THR A 334 31.53 -8.38 7.85
CA THR A 334 30.56 -7.71 8.73
C THR A 334 31.09 -6.39 9.31
N ARG A 335 30.17 -5.49 9.68
CA ARG A 335 30.44 -4.27 10.45
C ARG A 335 29.36 -4.05 11.49
N THR A 336 29.78 -3.65 12.67
CA THR A 336 28.87 -3.34 13.77
C THR A 336 28.80 -1.82 13.94
N ALA A 337 27.60 -1.29 14.17
CA ALA A 337 27.36 0.13 14.39
C ALA A 337 26.34 0.33 15.52
N THR A 338 26.53 1.37 16.32
CA THR A 338 25.54 1.81 17.31
C THR A 338 24.62 2.86 16.69
N ILE A 339 23.30 2.70 16.80
CA ILE A 339 22.35 3.65 16.21
C ILE A 339 22.45 5.02 16.90
N GLY A 340 22.96 6.02 16.17
CA GLY A 340 23.14 7.39 16.63
C GLY A 340 21.89 8.25 16.58
N SER A 341 20.94 7.92 15.69
CA SER A 341 19.69 8.68 15.53
C SER A 341 18.87 8.70 16.80
N SER A 342 18.46 9.89 17.25
CA SER A 342 17.74 10.05 18.52
C SER A 342 16.38 9.34 18.56
N VAL A 343 15.73 9.17 17.40
CA VAL A 343 14.50 8.38 17.31
C VAL A 343 14.74 6.92 16.96
N GLY A 344 15.96 6.48 16.62
CA GLY A 344 16.25 5.15 16.06
C GLY A 344 16.03 5.07 14.55
N LEU A 345 16.07 3.87 13.96
CA LEU A 345 15.83 3.64 12.52
C LEU A 345 14.34 3.62 12.17
N HIS A 346 13.66 4.73 12.48
CA HIS A 346 12.28 4.98 12.05
C HIS A 346 12.27 5.73 10.71
N ALA A 347 11.06 5.96 10.17
CA ALA A 347 10.75 6.57 8.88
C ALA A 347 11.87 7.37 8.18
N ARG A 348 12.34 8.49 8.76
CA ARG A 348 13.36 9.36 8.11
C ARG A 348 14.78 8.78 8.18
N PRO A 349 15.36 8.47 9.37
CA PRO A 349 16.67 7.81 9.46
C PRO A 349 16.77 6.52 8.66
N ALA A 350 15.72 5.68 8.72
CA ALA A 350 15.63 4.47 7.91
C ALA A 350 15.65 4.80 6.42
N SER A 351 14.87 5.79 5.96
CA SER A 351 14.85 6.18 4.55
C SER A 351 16.20 6.68 4.04
N LEU A 352 16.92 7.47 4.84
CA LEU A 352 18.25 7.96 4.49
C LEU A 352 19.25 6.81 4.41
N PHE A 353 19.25 5.93 5.40
CA PHE A 353 20.10 4.74 5.43
C PHE A 353 19.81 3.80 4.26
N THR A 354 18.55 3.46 4.00
CA THR A 354 18.17 2.53 2.93
C THR A 354 18.42 3.11 1.54
N GLN A 355 18.28 4.43 1.36
CA GLN A 355 18.67 5.09 0.12
C GLN A 355 20.17 4.98 -0.14
N ALA A 356 21.00 5.23 0.88
CA ALA A 356 22.45 5.08 0.77
C ALA A 356 22.84 3.62 0.51
N ALA A 357 22.20 2.65 1.18
CA ALA A 357 22.44 1.23 0.94
C ALA A 357 22.09 0.82 -0.50
N ALA A 358 20.99 1.33 -1.05
CA ALA A 358 20.54 1.04 -2.42
C ALA A 358 21.42 1.67 -3.53
N GLU A 359 22.34 2.59 -3.19
CA GLU A 359 23.32 3.10 -4.16
C GLU A 359 24.43 2.09 -4.45
N TYR A 360 24.60 1.08 -3.58
CA TYR A 360 25.58 0.01 -3.74
C TYR A 360 24.97 -1.20 -4.44
N ASP A 361 25.72 -1.81 -5.37
CA ASP A 361 25.33 -3.04 -6.08
C ASP A 361 25.74 -4.29 -5.28
N TYR A 362 25.37 -4.32 -4.00
CA TYR A 362 25.70 -5.40 -3.06
C TYR A 362 24.46 -5.81 -2.24
N ASP A 363 24.29 -7.11 -2.03
CA ASP A 363 23.28 -7.65 -1.11
C ASP A 363 23.76 -7.43 0.33
N ILE A 364 23.37 -6.30 0.92
CA ILE A 364 23.76 -5.90 2.29
C ILE A 364 22.58 -6.20 3.23
N VAL A 365 22.84 -6.99 4.26
CA VAL A 365 21.88 -7.33 5.30
C VAL A 365 22.19 -6.53 6.55
N ILE A 366 21.18 -5.97 7.20
CA ILE A 366 21.27 -5.39 8.55
C ILE A 366 20.57 -6.31 9.53
N SER A 367 21.21 -6.56 10.67
CA SER A 367 20.69 -7.42 11.72
C SER A 367 20.69 -6.72 13.07
N LEU A 368 19.63 -6.99 13.85
CA LEU A 368 19.51 -6.62 15.26
C LEU A 368 19.08 -7.87 16.01
N ASP A 369 19.89 -8.30 16.99
CA ASP A 369 19.73 -9.59 17.68
C ASP A 369 19.66 -10.78 16.69
N ASP A 370 18.51 -11.48 16.61
CA ASP A 370 18.26 -12.64 15.73
C ASP A 370 17.41 -12.28 14.49
N GLU A 371 17.06 -10.99 14.31
CA GLU A 371 16.26 -10.53 13.17
C GLU A 371 17.15 -9.88 12.09
N GLU A 372 16.92 -10.26 10.84
CA GLU A 372 17.64 -9.78 9.66
C GLU A 372 16.69 -9.03 8.71
N ALA A 373 17.20 -7.99 8.06
CA ALA A 373 16.49 -7.21 7.05
C ALA A 373 17.42 -6.85 5.89
N ASP A 374 16.85 -6.73 4.69
CA ASP A 374 17.55 -6.11 3.56
C ASP A 374 17.80 -4.61 3.87
N ALA A 375 19.07 -4.20 3.85
CA ALA A 375 19.45 -2.82 4.15
C ALA A 375 18.91 -1.81 3.12
N ALA A 376 18.55 -2.24 1.90
CA ALA A 376 17.89 -1.40 0.89
C ALA A 376 16.35 -1.35 1.05
N SER A 377 15.77 -2.19 1.90
CA SER A 377 14.32 -2.29 2.11
C SER A 377 13.87 -1.45 3.31
N ILE A 378 13.39 -0.23 3.05
CA ILE A 378 12.91 0.69 4.10
C ILE A 378 11.88 0.05 5.03
N LEU A 379 11.00 -0.81 4.51
CA LEU A 379 9.97 -1.47 5.31
C LEU A 379 10.56 -2.50 6.27
N GLU A 380 11.52 -3.30 5.81
CA GLU A 380 12.17 -4.31 6.64
C GLU A 380 13.06 -3.66 7.70
N VAL A 381 13.85 -2.65 7.32
CA VAL A 381 14.68 -1.87 8.27
C VAL A 381 13.83 -1.19 9.35
N MET A 382 12.67 -0.64 9.00
CA MET A 382 11.75 -0.06 10.01
C MET A 382 11.11 -1.12 10.89
N THR A 383 10.94 -2.35 10.39
CA THR A 383 10.31 -3.45 11.14
C THR A 383 11.27 -4.04 12.18
N LEU A 384 12.60 -3.99 11.94
CA LEU A 384 13.61 -4.33 12.95
C LEU A 384 13.47 -3.52 14.25
N GLY A 385 12.85 -2.34 14.18
CA GLY A 385 12.55 -1.54 15.38
C GLY A 385 13.78 -1.07 16.15
N ALA A 386 14.93 -0.93 15.47
CA ALA A 386 16.20 -0.50 16.08
C ALA A 386 16.09 0.91 16.67
N LYS A 387 16.37 1.03 17.97
CA LYS A 387 16.24 2.26 18.76
C LYS A 387 17.59 2.94 18.92
N HIS A 388 17.56 4.19 19.37
CA HIS A 388 18.75 4.92 19.74
C HIS A 388 19.61 4.14 20.74
N GLY A 389 20.89 3.94 20.42
CA GLY A 389 21.84 3.20 21.25
C GLY A 389 21.84 1.69 21.05
N ASP A 390 20.95 1.12 20.23
CA ASP A 390 20.99 -0.29 19.88
C ASP A 390 22.19 -0.59 18.96
N GLU A 391 22.73 -1.79 19.06
CA GLU A 391 23.87 -2.25 18.27
C GLU A 391 23.36 -3.14 17.13
N VAL A 392 23.65 -2.76 15.89
CA VAL A 392 23.26 -3.49 14.68
C VAL A 392 24.49 -4.01 13.94
N THR A 393 24.34 -5.12 13.23
CA THR A 393 25.40 -5.69 12.40
C THR A 393 25.00 -5.69 10.93
N LEU A 394 25.81 -5.02 10.10
CA LEU A 394 25.75 -5.10 8.65
C LEU A 394 26.60 -6.27 8.16
N SER A 395 26.11 -7.03 7.20
CA SER A 395 26.82 -8.16 6.60
C SER A 395 26.66 -8.20 5.07
N CYS A 396 27.66 -8.74 4.38
CA CYS A 396 27.62 -8.99 2.94
C CYS A 396 28.53 -10.19 2.59
N GLU A 397 28.14 -11.00 1.61
CA GLU A 397 28.92 -12.15 1.14
C GLU A 397 30.06 -11.79 0.17
N ASP A 398 30.09 -10.54 -0.33
CA ASP A 398 31.15 -10.03 -1.21
C ASP A 398 32.19 -9.22 -0.44
N ASP A 399 33.44 -9.74 -0.37
CA ASP A 399 34.59 -9.05 0.22
C ASP A 399 34.81 -7.62 -0.34
N SER A 400 34.37 -7.36 -1.57
CA SER A 400 34.50 -6.07 -2.26
C SER A 400 33.59 -5.00 -1.67
N ALA A 401 32.58 -5.38 -0.88
CA ALA A 401 31.64 -4.50 -0.21
C ALA A 401 32.22 -3.85 1.07
N ALA A 402 33.47 -4.14 1.45
CA ALA A 402 34.07 -3.66 2.70
C ALA A 402 33.98 -2.13 2.89
N ALA A 403 34.25 -1.35 1.85
CA ALA A 403 34.15 0.11 1.90
C ALA A 403 32.70 0.60 2.05
N ALA A 404 31.75 -0.09 1.41
CA ALA A 404 30.32 0.23 1.52
C ALA A 404 29.83 -0.05 2.95
N LEU A 405 30.21 -1.18 3.54
CA LEU A 405 29.88 -1.51 4.93
C LEU A 405 30.50 -0.51 5.92
N ASP A 406 31.73 -0.05 5.67
CA ASP A 406 32.38 0.98 6.50
C ASP A 406 31.61 2.31 6.46
N GLU A 407 31.17 2.73 5.27
CA GLU A 407 30.44 3.99 5.08
C GLU A 407 29.03 3.94 5.68
N LEU A 408 28.32 2.83 5.46
CA LEU A 408 26.98 2.61 6.00
C LEU A 408 27.00 2.46 7.52
N ALA A 409 27.98 1.77 8.09
CA ALA A 409 28.14 1.69 9.54
C ALA A 409 28.42 3.08 10.15
N ALA A 410 29.32 3.85 9.55
CA ALA A 410 29.60 5.22 9.99
C ALA A 410 28.38 6.16 9.82
N MET A 411 27.52 5.90 8.84
CA MET A 411 26.26 6.63 8.68
C MET A 411 25.29 6.34 9.82
N LEU A 412 25.16 5.08 10.24
CA LEU A 412 24.27 4.66 11.33
C LEU A 412 24.68 5.24 12.70
N GLU A 413 25.97 5.50 12.93
CA GLU A 413 26.49 6.10 14.16
C GLU A 413 26.19 7.61 14.30
N ARG A 414 25.72 8.26 13.23
CA ARG A 414 25.36 9.69 13.24
C ARG A 414 23.89 9.89 13.62
N ASP A 415 23.57 11.10 14.09
CA ASP A 415 22.18 11.51 14.31
C ASP A 415 21.53 11.93 12.99
N LEU A 416 21.01 10.94 12.26
CA LEU A 416 20.40 11.12 10.93
C LEU A 416 19.09 11.94 10.98
N ASP A 417 18.53 12.18 12.16
CA ASP A 417 17.38 13.08 12.33
C ASP A 417 17.78 14.57 12.27
N ALA A 418 19.02 14.88 12.63
CA ALA A 418 19.55 16.24 12.73
C ALA A 418 20.16 16.78 11.43
N GLU A 419 20.34 15.91 10.43
CA GLU A 419 20.78 16.19 9.05
C GLU A 419 19.58 16.34 8.11
#